data_AF-A0A183LW96-F1
#
_entry.id   AF-A0A183LW96-F1
#
_cell.length_a   1.000
_cell.length_b   1.000
_cell.length_c   1.000
_cell.angle_alpha   90.00
_cell.angle_beta   90.00
_cell.angle_gamma   90.00
#
_symmetry.space_group_name_H-M   'P 1'
#
loop_
_entity.id
_entity.type
_entity.pdbx_description
1 polymer ?
#
loop_
_entity_poly.entity_id
_entity_poly.type
_entity_poly.pdbx_seq_one_letter_code
_entity_poly.pdbx_strand_id
1 'polypeptide(L)'
;MTEQTSKVLKLKTMSTPFQLMPFWPDNIGAWFCYSELDFSKRGVVDTRARFLEVVKAPPRKFNRYLTLSMFTSDVSEPYETLKRSIFKRRDLINRQKLDQLLNNIDLQHGSASDMLQRMREVIGQRTFDDGLFKQLFLSKLPQQVQAVLALFHNNALNDLAASADHILEITKSYNSDVFQSKKSLKQPRMT
;
A
#
# COMPACT_ATOMS: atom_id res chain seq x y z
N MET A 1 31.10 46.97 54.58
CA MET A 1 31.54 46.17 53.42
C MET A 1 30.70 44.91 53.40
N THR A 2 29.84 44.80 52.40
CA THR A 2 28.85 43.74 52.19
C THR A 2 29.48 42.58 51.43
N GLU A 3 29.55 41.40 52.04
CA GLU A 3 29.94 40.17 51.34
C GLU A 3 28.69 39.29 51.16
N GLN A 4 28.06 39.47 50.00
CA GLN A 4 26.90 38.71 49.54
C GLN A 4 27.40 37.36 49.00
N THR A 5 27.35 36.31 49.81
CA THR A 5 27.59 34.93 49.33
C THR A 5 26.43 34.46 48.46
N SER A 6 26.60 34.50 47.15
CA SER A 6 25.66 33.96 46.16
C SER A 6 25.59 32.43 46.26
N LYS A 7 24.49 31.91 46.82
CA LYS A 7 24.13 30.49 46.70
C LYS A 7 23.70 30.22 45.26
N VAL A 8 24.60 29.68 44.46
CA VAL A 8 24.27 29.15 43.12
C VAL A 8 23.37 27.93 43.31
N LEU A 9 22.07 28.12 43.08
CA LEU A 9 21.12 27.03 42.86
C LEU A 9 21.62 26.22 41.65
N LYS A 10 22.25 25.07 41.91
CA LYS A 10 22.48 24.05 40.89
C LYS A 10 21.10 23.52 40.46
N LEU A 11 20.55 24.10 39.39
CA LEU A 11 19.43 23.51 38.67
C LEU A 11 19.89 22.14 38.18
N LYS A 12 19.45 21.09 38.87
CA LYS A 12 19.52 19.73 38.36
C LYS A 12 18.67 19.70 37.10
N THR A 13 19.29 19.79 35.93
CA THR A 13 18.63 19.57 34.65
C THR A 13 18.05 18.16 34.67
N MET A 14 16.78 18.05 35.04
CA MET A 14 16.02 16.82 34.92
C MET A 14 15.87 16.59 33.42
N SER A 15 16.78 15.81 32.85
CA SER A 15 16.65 15.33 31.48
C SER A 15 15.35 14.54 31.41
N THR A 16 14.29 15.16 30.89
CA THR A 16 13.02 14.49 30.66
C THR A 16 13.28 13.24 29.83
N PRO A 17 12.79 12.05 30.24
CA PRO A 17 12.94 10.83 29.45
C PRO A 17 12.49 11.09 28.02
N PHE A 18 13.31 10.68 27.06
CA PHE A 18 12.94 10.76 25.66
C PHE A 18 11.70 9.89 25.43
N GLN A 19 10.60 10.50 25.00
CA GLN A 19 9.36 9.82 24.69
C GLN A 19 8.83 10.37 23.37
N LEU A 20 8.66 9.48 22.40
CA LEU A 20 8.02 9.80 21.14
C LEU A 20 6.54 10.15 21.35
N MET A 21 5.99 10.91 20.41
CA MET A 21 4.55 11.15 20.38
C MET A 21 3.76 9.82 20.31
N PRO A 22 2.53 9.79 20.84
CA PRO A 22 1.65 8.63 20.74
C PRO A 22 1.52 8.14 19.29
N PHE A 23 1.54 6.82 19.10
CA PHE A 23 1.45 6.21 17.78
C PHE A 23 0.11 6.49 17.09
N TRP A 24 0.15 6.94 15.83
CA TRP A 24 -1.04 7.24 15.01
C TRP A 24 -1.28 6.16 13.95
N PRO A 25 -2.16 5.18 14.20
CA PRO A 25 -2.42 4.09 13.24
C PRO A 25 -3.05 4.57 11.94
N ASP A 26 -3.81 5.67 11.97
CA ASP A 26 -4.50 6.23 10.80
C ASP A 26 -3.53 7.01 9.90
N ASN A 27 -2.45 7.56 10.47
CA ASN A 27 -1.44 8.31 9.74
C ASN A 27 -0.01 7.98 10.22
N ILE A 28 0.40 6.74 9.95
CA ILE A 28 1.73 6.22 10.30
C ILE A 28 2.86 7.04 9.65
N GLY A 29 2.63 7.53 8.42
CA GLY A 29 3.60 8.36 7.68
C GLY A 29 3.89 9.67 8.40
N ALA A 30 2.85 10.41 8.80
CA ALA A 30 3.04 11.63 9.59
C ALA A 30 3.74 11.31 10.91
N TRP A 31 3.34 10.25 11.61
CA TRP A 31 3.97 9.87 12.88
C TRP A 31 5.48 9.63 12.75
N PHE A 32 5.93 8.95 11.69
CA PHE A 32 7.36 8.79 11.41
C PHE A 32 8.07 10.12 11.13
N CYS A 33 7.45 11.00 10.33
CA CYS A 33 8.00 12.34 10.05
C CYS A 33 8.22 13.15 11.35
N TYR A 34 7.23 13.18 12.24
CA TYR A 34 7.38 13.84 13.54
C TYR A 34 8.45 13.19 14.42
N SER A 35 8.51 11.85 14.44
CA SER A 35 9.54 11.12 15.19
C SER A 35 10.95 11.46 14.70
N GLU A 36 11.14 11.59 13.39
CA GLU A 36 12.41 11.96 12.76
C GLU A 36 12.84 13.39 13.06
N LEU A 37 11.88 14.31 13.10
CA LEU A 37 12.12 15.68 13.55
C LEU A 37 12.58 15.70 15.02
N ASP A 38 11.97 14.90 15.89
CA ASP A 38 12.37 14.80 17.29
C ASP A 38 13.76 14.16 17.46
N PHE A 39 14.07 13.13 16.68
CA PHE A 39 15.42 12.54 16.64
C PHE A 39 16.46 13.58 16.20
N SER A 40 16.16 14.34 15.15
CA SER A 40 17.05 15.38 14.63
C SER A 40 17.31 16.49 15.65
N LYS A 41 16.24 17.03 16.26
CA LYS A 41 16.34 18.09 17.30
C LYS A 41 17.19 17.67 18.51
N ARG A 42 17.24 16.38 18.80
CA ARG A 42 17.95 15.82 19.97
C ARG A 42 19.29 15.18 19.62
N GLY A 43 19.70 15.23 18.35
CA GLY A 43 20.98 14.66 17.90
C GLY A 43 21.03 13.12 17.97
N VAL A 44 19.88 12.44 17.89
CA VAL A 44 19.84 10.97 17.84
C VAL A 44 20.21 10.52 16.42
N VAL A 45 21.49 10.26 16.18
CA VAL A 45 22.01 9.82 14.87
C VAL A 45 22.04 8.29 14.75
N ASP A 46 22.23 7.59 15.86
CA ASP A 46 22.31 6.13 15.88
C ASP A 46 20.98 5.47 15.46
N THR A 47 21.04 4.70 14.38
CA THR A 47 19.87 4.01 13.79
C THR A 47 19.28 2.97 14.76
N ARG A 48 20.12 2.34 15.59
CA ARG A 48 19.66 1.35 16.56
C ARG A 48 18.91 2.00 17.72
N ALA A 49 19.38 3.15 18.20
CA ALA A 49 18.67 3.96 19.18
C ALA A 49 17.31 4.41 18.65
N ARG A 50 17.24 4.94 17.41
CA ARG A 50 15.96 5.30 16.77
C ARG A 50 14.99 4.12 16.69
N PHE A 51 15.49 2.95 16.30
CA PHE A 51 14.71 1.71 16.25
C PHE A 51 14.13 1.36 17.63
N LEU A 52 14.95 1.34 18.68
CA LEU A 52 14.51 0.98 20.03
C LEU A 52 13.43 1.93 20.53
N GLU A 53 13.55 3.22 20.24
CA GLU A 53 12.54 4.21 20.64
C GLU A 53 11.23 4.05 19.87
N VAL A 54 11.28 3.82 18.56
CA VAL A 54 10.09 3.55 17.74
C VAL A 54 9.41 2.26 18.14
N VAL A 55 10.12 1.24 18.64
CA VAL A 55 9.50 -0.02 19.08
C VAL A 55 8.79 0.13 20.43
N LYS A 56 9.25 1.05 21.30
CA LYS A 56 8.65 1.30 22.63
C LYS A 56 7.33 2.07 22.57
N ALA A 57 7.18 2.97 21.60
CA ALA A 57 6.05 3.90 21.54
C ALA A 57 4.68 3.25 21.16
N PRO A 58 4.59 2.26 20.26
CA PRO A 58 3.32 1.72 19.82
C PRO A 58 2.68 0.72 20.80
N PRO A 59 1.34 0.58 20.84
CA PRO A 59 0.68 -0.42 21.66
C PRO A 59 0.99 -1.85 21.18
N ARG A 60 0.81 -2.88 22.02
CA ARG A 60 1.08 -4.32 21.71
C ARG A 60 0.56 -4.78 20.35
N LYS A 61 -0.56 -4.22 19.89
CA LYS A 61 -1.16 -4.48 18.57
C LYS A 61 -0.22 -4.15 17.40
N PHE A 62 0.83 -3.38 17.61
CA PHE A 62 1.88 -3.05 16.65
C PHE A 62 2.91 -4.18 16.44
N ASN A 63 3.00 -5.14 17.38
CA ASN A 63 3.87 -6.30 17.21
C ASN A 63 3.55 -7.09 15.94
N ARG A 64 2.30 -6.98 15.44
CA ARG A 64 1.90 -7.51 14.13
C ARG A 64 2.70 -6.96 12.95
N TYR A 65 3.47 -5.88 13.13
CA TYR A 65 4.31 -5.26 12.11
C TYR A 65 5.79 -5.63 12.25
N LEU A 66 6.20 -6.24 13.36
CA LEU A 66 7.59 -6.56 13.67
C LEU A 66 7.95 -7.98 13.22
N THR A 67 9.21 -8.18 12.79
CA THR A 67 9.82 -9.51 12.60
C THR A 67 10.93 -9.69 13.64
N LEU A 68 11.09 -10.88 14.24
CA LEU A 68 12.17 -11.14 15.20
C LEU A 68 13.56 -10.83 14.63
N SER A 69 13.77 -11.03 13.33
CA SER A 69 15.02 -10.69 12.64
C SER A 69 15.40 -9.20 12.65
N MET A 70 14.50 -8.30 13.05
CA MET A 70 14.82 -6.87 13.18
C MET A 70 15.54 -6.56 14.50
N PHE A 71 15.45 -7.47 15.48
CA PHE A 71 16.04 -7.30 16.80
C PHE A 71 17.46 -7.84 16.90
N THR A 72 17.96 -8.51 15.88
CA THR A 72 19.34 -9.00 15.83
C THR A 72 20.31 -7.84 15.58
N SER A 73 21.57 -8.01 15.99
CA SER A 73 22.61 -6.96 15.94
C SER A 73 23.31 -6.81 14.59
N ASP A 74 23.06 -7.73 13.66
CA ASP A 74 23.62 -7.79 12.30
C ASP A 74 22.87 -6.91 11.28
N VAL A 75 21.69 -6.38 11.65
CA VAL A 75 20.93 -5.48 10.78
C VAL A 75 21.59 -4.11 10.74
N SER A 76 22.15 -3.75 9.58
CA SER A 76 22.82 -2.46 9.35
C SER A 76 21.91 -1.24 9.55
N GLU A 77 20.65 -1.33 9.10
CA GLU A 77 19.67 -0.24 9.17
C GLU A 77 18.35 -0.68 9.83
N PRO A 78 18.34 -0.92 11.15
CA PRO A 78 17.17 -1.46 11.86
C PRO A 78 15.96 -0.52 11.79
N TYR A 79 16.19 0.80 11.87
CA TYR A 79 15.12 1.80 11.77
C TYR A 79 14.44 1.82 10.39
N GLU A 80 15.23 1.89 9.31
CA GLU A 80 14.68 1.91 7.95
C GLU A 80 14.07 0.57 7.55
N THR A 81 14.65 -0.54 8.02
CA THR A 81 14.07 -1.88 7.86
C THR A 81 12.70 -1.97 8.54
N LEU A 82 12.58 -1.42 9.76
CA LEU A 82 11.32 -1.35 10.48
C LEU A 82 10.29 -0.52 9.72
N LYS A 83 10.63 0.71 9.31
CA LYS A 83 9.75 1.57 8.49
C LYS A 83 9.23 0.84 7.26
N ARG A 84 10.13 0.30 6.44
CA ARG A 84 9.78 -0.46 5.23
C ARG A 84 8.83 -1.62 5.53
N SER A 85 9.07 -2.35 6.62
CA SER A 85 8.23 -3.49 7.00
C SER A 85 6.81 -3.09 7.42
N ILE A 86 6.65 -1.97 8.13
CA ILE A 86 5.35 -1.47 8.58
C ILE A 86 4.53 -1.05 7.37
N PHE A 87 5.12 -0.27 6.45
CA PHE A 87 4.44 0.13 5.22
C PHE A 87 4.06 -1.09 4.39
N LYS A 88 5.00 -2.01 4.13
CA LYS A 88 4.73 -3.24 3.36
C LYS A 88 3.60 -4.08 3.97
N ARG A 89 3.59 -4.27 5.30
CA ARG A 89 2.53 -5.03 5.98
C ARG A 89 1.20 -4.29 5.98
N ARG A 90 1.19 -2.96 6.11
CA ARG A 90 -0.02 -2.14 5.98
C ARG A 90 -0.62 -2.30 4.58
N ASP A 91 0.22 -2.23 3.55
CA ASP A 91 -0.23 -2.38 2.15
C ASP A 91 -0.80 -3.77 1.91
N LEU A 92 -0.18 -4.81 2.47
CA LEU A 92 -0.70 -6.18 2.40
C LEU A 92 -2.08 -6.30 3.08
N ILE A 93 -2.25 -5.74 4.28
CA ILE A 93 -3.53 -5.74 5.00
C ILE A 93 -4.59 -4.96 4.22
N ASN A 94 -4.23 -3.81 3.66
CA ASN A 94 -5.14 -3.00 2.85
C ASN A 94 -5.56 -3.74 1.58
N ARG A 95 -4.61 -4.39 0.89
CA ARG A 95 -4.89 -5.24 -0.26
C ARG A 95 -5.83 -6.38 0.10
N GLN A 96 -5.58 -7.11 1.18
CA GLN A 96 -6.46 -8.21 1.62
C GLN A 96 -7.88 -7.72 1.91
N LYS A 97 -8.03 -6.58 2.58
CA LYS A 97 -9.35 -5.98 2.83
C LYS A 97 -10.03 -5.56 1.54
N LEU A 98 -9.27 -4.98 0.61
CA LEU A 98 -9.78 -4.52 -0.68
C LEU A 98 -10.19 -5.70 -1.56
N ASP A 99 -9.37 -6.75 -1.64
CA ASP A 99 -9.70 -8.02 -2.29
C ASP A 99 -10.99 -8.58 -1.71
N GLN A 100 -11.11 -8.69 -0.38
CA GLN A 100 -12.32 -9.18 0.29
C GLN A 100 -13.56 -8.35 -0.04
N LEU A 101 -13.45 -7.01 -0.05
CA LEU A 101 -14.54 -6.12 -0.38
C LEU A 101 -15.01 -6.28 -1.83
N LEU A 102 -14.07 -6.56 -2.74
CA LEU A 102 -14.33 -6.63 -4.19
C LEU A 102 -14.39 -8.09 -4.70
N ASN A 103 -14.44 -9.07 -3.81
CA ASN A 103 -14.48 -10.49 -4.17
C ASN A 103 -15.67 -10.82 -5.07
N ASN A 104 -16.82 -10.18 -4.84
CA ASN A 104 -18.05 -10.41 -5.59
C ASN A 104 -18.16 -9.56 -6.86
N ILE A 105 -17.16 -8.72 -7.16
CA ILE A 105 -17.13 -7.91 -8.37
C ILE A 105 -16.26 -8.61 -9.40
N ASP A 106 -16.86 -8.89 -10.56
CA ASP A 106 -16.20 -9.49 -11.70
C ASP A 106 -16.69 -8.88 -13.03
N LEU A 107 -16.07 -9.35 -14.12
CA LEU A 107 -16.38 -8.96 -15.50
C LEU A 107 -17.62 -9.63 -16.09
N GLN A 108 -18.33 -10.51 -15.36
CA GLN A 108 -19.23 -11.49 -16.00
C GLN A 108 -20.40 -10.89 -16.80
N HIS A 109 -20.86 -9.68 -16.46
CA HIS A 109 -22.02 -9.06 -17.09
C HIS A 109 -21.78 -7.62 -17.58
N GLY A 110 -20.56 -7.10 -17.53
CA GLY A 110 -20.28 -5.70 -17.83
C GLY A 110 -18.93 -5.46 -18.51
N SER A 111 -18.72 -4.23 -18.92
CA SER A 111 -17.42 -3.73 -19.38
C SER A 111 -16.44 -3.63 -18.20
N ALA A 112 -15.14 -3.54 -18.48
CA ALA A 112 -14.14 -3.20 -17.48
C ALA A 112 -14.41 -1.80 -16.89
N SER A 113 -14.96 -0.86 -17.66
CA SER A 113 -15.43 0.43 -17.14
C SER A 113 -16.56 0.27 -16.11
N ASP A 114 -17.56 -0.56 -16.39
CA ASP A 114 -18.65 -0.86 -15.45
C ASP A 114 -18.15 -1.56 -14.19
N MET A 115 -17.18 -2.47 -14.35
CA MET A 115 -16.51 -3.10 -13.21
C MET A 115 -15.78 -2.08 -12.35
N LEU A 116 -15.02 -1.17 -12.95
CA LEU A 116 -14.32 -0.10 -12.24
C LEU A 116 -15.30 0.79 -11.46
N GLN A 117 -16.43 1.12 -12.08
CA GLN A 117 -17.47 1.93 -11.44
C GLN A 117 -18.07 1.22 -10.21
N ARG A 118 -18.44 -0.07 -10.35
CA ARG A 118 -18.90 -0.89 -9.20
C ARG A 118 -17.86 -1.01 -8.10
N MET A 119 -16.58 -1.13 -8.45
CA MET A 119 -15.48 -1.14 -7.47
C MET A 119 -15.41 0.16 -6.67
N ARG A 120 -15.58 1.31 -7.34
CA ARG A 120 -15.62 2.63 -6.68
C ARG A 120 -16.82 2.79 -5.76
N GLU A 121 -17.98 2.29 -6.18
CA GLU A 121 -19.21 2.32 -5.37
C GLU A 121 -19.06 1.54 -4.06
N VAL A 122 -18.42 0.36 -4.11
CA VAL A 122 -18.18 -0.46 -2.91
C VAL A 122 -17.14 0.17 -1.97
N ILE A 123 -16.14 0.84 -2.53
CA ILE A 123 -15.11 1.54 -1.75
C ILE A 123 -15.68 2.79 -1.07
N GLY A 124 -16.58 3.51 -1.76
CA GLY A 124 -17.16 4.76 -1.30
C GLY A 124 -16.10 5.82 -1.03
N GLN A 125 -16.15 6.46 0.14
CA GLN A 125 -15.20 7.51 0.54
C GLN A 125 -13.90 6.97 1.16
N ARG A 126 -13.69 5.65 1.20
CA ARG A 126 -12.47 5.08 1.80
C ARG A 126 -11.27 5.37 0.91
N THR A 127 -10.25 5.99 1.47
CA THR A 127 -8.99 6.22 0.78
C THR A 127 -8.12 4.97 0.86
N PHE A 128 -7.81 4.42 -0.31
CA PHE A 128 -6.80 3.39 -0.49
C PHE A 128 -5.63 3.99 -1.27
N ASP A 129 -4.48 3.33 -1.25
CA ASP A 129 -3.39 3.69 -2.15
C ASP A 129 -3.84 3.49 -3.61
N ASP A 130 -3.69 4.53 -4.43
CA ASP A 130 -4.12 4.52 -5.84
C ASP A 130 -3.44 3.40 -6.64
N GLY A 131 -2.18 3.10 -6.32
CA GLY A 131 -1.42 2.01 -6.91
C GLY A 131 -2.01 0.64 -6.57
N LEU A 132 -2.35 0.42 -5.29
CA LEU A 132 -3.03 -0.80 -4.84
C LEU A 132 -4.39 -0.97 -5.50
N PHE A 133 -5.20 0.09 -5.56
CA PHE A 133 -6.52 0.03 -6.19
C PHE A 133 -6.42 -0.30 -7.69
N LYS A 134 -5.49 0.34 -8.39
CA LYS A 134 -5.16 0.07 -9.79
C LYS A 134 -4.70 -1.37 -10.02
N GLN A 135 -3.77 -1.86 -9.19
CA GLN A 135 -3.28 -3.24 -9.28
C GLN A 135 -4.43 -4.24 -9.08
N LEU A 136 -5.34 -3.96 -8.15
CA LEU A 136 -6.50 -4.81 -7.90
C LEU A 136 -7.44 -4.87 -9.11
N PHE A 137 -7.76 -3.70 -9.68
CA PHE A 137 -8.58 -3.61 -10.88
C PHE A 137 -8.01 -4.45 -12.02
N LEU A 138 -6.71 -4.27 -12.31
CA LEU A 138 -6.04 -5.04 -13.35
C LEU A 138 -6.07 -6.54 -13.07
N SER A 139 -5.91 -6.96 -11.81
CA SER A 139 -5.93 -8.39 -11.43
C SER A 139 -7.27 -9.09 -11.70
N LYS A 140 -8.37 -8.33 -11.82
CA LYS A 140 -9.71 -8.84 -12.15
C LYS A 140 -9.95 -9.02 -13.64
N LEU A 141 -9.07 -8.49 -14.50
CA LEU A 141 -9.16 -8.63 -15.95
C LEU A 141 -8.60 -9.98 -16.43
N PRO A 142 -8.93 -10.48 -17.63
CA PRO A 142 -8.31 -11.68 -18.17
C PRO A 142 -6.81 -11.46 -18.41
N GLN A 143 -6.00 -12.51 -18.23
CA GLN A 143 -4.53 -12.45 -18.31
C GLN A 143 -4.01 -11.80 -19.61
N GLN A 144 -4.72 -12.01 -20.72
CA GLN A 144 -4.39 -11.45 -22.04
C GLN A 144 -4.46 -9.92 -22.02
N VAL A 145 -5.54 -9.38 -21.43
CA VAL A 145 -5.76 -7.94 -21.30
C VAL A 145 -4.74 -7.34 -20.31
N GLN A 146 -4.48 -8.03 -19.21
CA GLN A 146 -3.47 -7.60 -18.23
C GLN A 146 -2.08 -7.42 -18.86
N ALA A 147 -1.65 -8.38 -19.70
CA ALA A 147 -0.35 -8.33 -20.36
C ALA A 147 -0.19 -7.10 -21.26
N VAL A 148 -1.25 -6.73 -22.00
CA VAL A 148 -1.25 -5.54 -22.85
C VAL A 148 -1.23 -4.26 -22.00
N LEU A 149 -2.10 -4.19 -20.99
CA LEU A 149 -2.23 -3.00 -20.14
C LEU A 149 -1.02 -2.74 -19.23
N ALA A 150 -0.18 -3.75 -18.97
CA ALA A 150 1.05 -3.58 -18.21
C ALA A 150 2.02 -2.55 -18.84
N LEU A 151 1.99 -2.42 -20.18
CA LEU A 151 2.77 -1.43 -20.93
C LEU A 151 2.27 0.01 -20.69
N PHE A 152 1.02 0.16 -20.28
CA PHE A 152 0.33 1.43 -20.09
C PHE A 152 0.10 1.74 -18.60
N HIS A 153 0.87 1.13 -17.71
CA HIS A 153 0.70 1.26 -16.25
C HIS A 153 0.78 2.70 -15.72
N ASN A 154 1.27 3.67 -16.50
CA ASN A 154 1.31 5.09 -16.14
C ASN A 154 0.01 5.85 -16.45
N ASN A 155 -0.88 5.29 -17.27
CA ASN A 155 -2.12 5.94 -17.68
C ASN A 155 -3.13 6.04 -16.52
N ALA A 156 -4.11 6.94 -16.62
CA ALA A 156 -5.16 7.01 -15.61
C ALA A 156 -5.97 5.70 -15.58
N LEU A 157 -6.53 5.38 -14.42
CA LEU A 157 -7.29 4.13 -14.25
C LEU A 157 -8.53 4.07 -15.15
N ASN A 158 -9.16 5.21 -15.42
CA ASN A 158 -10.27 5.31 -16.39
C ASN A 158 -9.81 4.94 -17.81
N ASP A 159 -8.64 5.43 -18.24
CA ASP A 159 -8.11 5.17 -19.58
C ASP A 159 -7.76 3.68 -19.77
N LEU A 160 -7.25 3.05 -18.70
CA LEU A 160 -6.99 1.63 -18.69
C LEU A 160 -8.27 0.79 -18.76
N ALA A 161 -9.35 1.23 -18.12
CA ALA A 161 -10.64 0.56 -18.21
C ALA A 161 -11.23 0.67 -19.62
N ALA A 162 -11.20 1.86 -20.23
CA ALA A 162 -11.63 2.05 -21.62
C ALA A 162 -10.78 1.21 -22.60
N SER A 163 -9.46 1.15 -22.38
CA SER A 163 -8.56 0.31 -23.19
C SER A 163 -8.87 -1.18 -23.01
N ALA A 164 -9.18 -1.62 -21.78
CA ALA A 164 -9.61 -2.98 -21.50
C ALA A 164 -10.90 -3.33 -22.25
N ASP A 165 -11.86 -2.40 -22.31
CA ASP A 165 -13.13 -2.58 -23.04
C ASP A 165 -12.89 -2.84 -24.52
N HIS A 166 -12.07 -2.01 -25.17
CA HIS A 166 -11.70 -2.20 -26.57
C HIS A 166 -11.01 -3.54 -26.83
N ILE A 167 -10.06 -3.94 -25.96
CA ILE A 167 -9.36 -5.23 -26.11
C ILE A 167 -10.36 -6.38 -25.97
N LEU A 168 -11.26 -6.32 -24.97
CA LEU A 168 -12.28 -7.34 -24.74
C LEU A 168 -13.26 -7.45 -25.91
N GLU A 169 -13.65 -6.32 -26.52
CA GLU A 169 -14.50 -6.27 -27.70
C GLU A 169 -13.84 -6.95 -28.91
N ILE A 170 -12.57 -6.60 -29.21
CA ILE A 170 -11.79 -7.21 -30.29
C ILE A 170 -11.69 -8.73 -30.09
N THR A 171 -11.43 -9.16 -28.85
CA THR A 171 -11.28 -10.58 -28.52
C THR A 171 -12.60 -11.34 -28.65
N LYS A 172 -13.75 -10.71 -28.33
CA LYS A 172 -15.08 -11.29 -28.54
C LYS A 172 -15.39 -11.46 -30.03
N SER A 173 -15.13 -10.43 -30.84
CA SER A 173 -15.37 -10.46 -32.30
C SER A 173 -14.58 -11.56 -33.00
N TYR A 174 -13.29 -11.69 -32.67
CA TYR A 174 -12.43 -12.73 -33.27
C TYR A 174 -12.94 -14.15 -33.00
N ASN A 175 -13.42 -14.41 -31.78
CA ASN A 175 -13.97 -15.72 -31.44
C ASN A 175 -15.25 -16.01 -32.24
N SER A 176 -16.16 -15.05 -32.41
CA SER A 176 -17.36 -15.26 -33.23
C SER A 176 -17.03 -15.60 -34.69
N ASP A 177 -16.03 -14.95 -35.28
CA ASP A 177 -15.65 -15.18 -36.68
C ASP A 177 -14.98 -16.55 -36.90
N VAL A 178 -14.15 -17.00 -35.96
CA VAL A 178 -13.53 -18.33 -35.99
C VAL A 178 -14.56 -19.45 -35.79
N PHE A 179 -15.57 -19.24 -34.95
CA PHE A 179 -16.65 -20.21 -34.75
C PHE A 179 -17.55 -20.33 -36.00
N GLN A 180 -17.83 -19.24 -36.71
CA GLN A 180 -18.59 -19.28 -37.97
C GLN A 180 -17.80 -20.00 -39.07
N SER A 181 -16.49 -19.73 -39.17
CA SER A 181 -15.61 -20.34 -40.17
C SER A 181 -15.43 -21.86 -39.98
N LYS A 182 -15.50 -22.36 -38.74
CA LYS A 182 -15.45 -23.81 -38.47
C LYS A 182 -16.78 -24.52 -38.73
N LYS A 183 -17.92 -23.82 -38.67
CA LYS A 183 -19.23 -24.39 -39.01
C LYS A 183 -19.41 -24.54 -40.52
N SER A 184 -18.93 -23.58 -41.32
CA SER A 184 -19.03 -23.62 -42.79
C SER A 184 -18.16 -24.72 -43.42
N LEU A 185 -17.08 -25.14 -42.77
CA LEU A 185 -16.22 -26.23 -43.26
C LEU A 185 -16.77 -27.64 -43.02
N LYS A 186 -17.86 -27.81 -42.25
CA LYS A 186 -18.41 -29.12 -41.87
C LYS A 186 -19.69 -29.54 -42.60
N GLN A 187 -20.17 -28.78 -43.58
CA GLN A 187 -21.27 -29.25 -44.42
C GLN A 187 -20.74 -30.16 -45.54
N PRO A 188 -21.09 -31.46 -45.58
CA PRO A 188 -20.77 -32.29 -46.72
C PRO A 188 -21.64 -31.81 -47.89
N ARG A 189 -21.01 -31.50 -49.03
CA ARG A 189 -21.73 -31.41 -50.31
C ARG A 189 -22.31 -32.79 -50.60
N MET A 190 -23.61 -32.96 -50.36
CA MET A 190 -24.34 -34.06 -50.95
C MET A 190 -24.70 -33.69 -52.38
N THR A 191 -24.26 -34.57 -53.28
CA THR A 191 -24.55 -34.62 -54.72
C THR A 191 -26.04 -34.79 -54.99
#